data_AF-A0A1X9MM55-F1
#
_entry.id   AF-A0A1X9MM55-F1
#
_cell.length_a   1.000
_cell.length_b   1.000
_cell.length_c   1.000
_cell.angle_alpha   90.00
_cell.angle_beta   90.00
_cell.angle_gamma   90.00
#
_symmetry.space_group_name_H-M   'P 1'
#
loop_
_entity.id
_entity.type
_entity.pdbx_description
1 polymer ?
#
loop_
_entity_poly.entity_id
_entity_poly.type
_entity_poly.pdbx_seq_one_letter_code
_entity_poly.pdbx_strand_id
1 'polypeptide(L)' 'MRVINGTKQEIGSQLDALRQAIPLQLELYSEIAKLHKAYYNELVKAGFSKEEALHIVTVQGVGGNGQPSN' A
#
# COMPACT_ATOMS: atom_id res chain seq x y z
N MET A 1 -19.58 12.97 -36.06
CA MET A 1 -19.43 13.67 -34.76
C MET A 1 -19.90 12.88 -33.52
N ARG A 2 -20.48 11.66 -33.64
CA ARG A 2 -20.88 10.84 -32.46
C ARG A 2 -19.72 10.07 -31.80
N VAL A 3 -18.75 9.60 -32.59
CA VAL A 3 -17.64 8.75 -32.09
C VAL A 3 -16.72 9.49 -31.11
N ILE A 4 -16.39 10.75 -31.41
CA ILE A 4 -15.51 11.60 -30.60
C ILE A 4 -16.12 11.89 -29.21
N ASN A 5 -17.45 11.99 -29.11
CA ASN A 5 -18.15 12.23 -27.86
C ASN A 5 -18.22 10.98 -26.97
N GLY A 6 -18.38 9.79 -27.56
CA GLY A 6 -18.33 8.52 -26.82
C GLY A 6 -16.96 8.29 -26.18
N THR A 7 -15.88 8.52 -26.92
CA THR A 7 -14.50 8.38 -26.41
C THR A 7 -14.19 9.37 -25.29
N LYS A 8 -14.66 10.63 -25.37
CA LYS A 8 -14.49 11.61 -24.29
C LYS A 8 -15.25 11.22 -23.01
N GLN A 9 -16.44 10.65 -23.17
CA GLN A 9 -17.28 10.23 -22.04
C GLN A 9 -16.68 9.02 -21.32
N GLU A 10 -16.13 8.07 -22.08
CA GLU A 10 -15.43 6.89 -21.55
C GLU A 10 -14.15 7.26 -20.79
N ILE A 11 -13.31 8.15 -21.34
CA ILE A 11 -12.11 8.67 -20.65
C ILE A 11 -12.50 9.40 -19.36
N GLY A 12 -13.57 10.21 -19.38
CA GLY A 12 -14.09 10.89 -18.19
C GLY A 12 -14.47 9.91 -17.08
N SER A 13 -15.19 8.84 -17.42
CA SER A 13 -15.60 7.82 -16.46
C SER A 13 -14.42 7.06 -15.81
N GLN A 14 -13.36 6.80 -16.58
CA GLN A 14 -12.15 6.16 -16.06
C GLN A 14 -11.37 7.10 -15.13
N LEU A 15 -11.27 8.39 -15.47
CA LEU A 15 -10.63 9.39 -14.63
C LEU A 15 -11.38 9.59 -13.31
N ASP A 16 -12.71 9.55 -13.32
CA ASP A 16 -13.51 9.68 -12.11
C ASP A 16 -13.39 8.44 -11.20
N ALA A 17 -13.33 7.23 -11.78
CA ALA A 17 -13.02 6.02 -11.03
C ALA A 17 -11.63 6.08 -10.39
N LEU A 18 -10.61 6.55 -11.12
CA LEU A 18 -9.26 6.75 -10.57
C LEU A 18 -9.24 7.79 -9.44
N ARG A 19 -9.94 8.91 -9.61
CA ARG A 19 -10.06 9.96 -8.58
C ARG A 19 -10.70 9.45 -7.30
N GLN A 20 -11.62 8.50 -7.38
CA GLN A 20 -12.23 7.87 -6.21
C GLN A 20 -11.34 6.78 -5.59
N ALA A 21 -10.58 6.05 -6.42
CA ALA A 21 -9.70 4.98 -5.95
C ALA A 21 -8.43 5.51 -5.26
N ILE A 22 -7.84 6.61 -5.75
CA ILE A 22 -6.58 7.15 -5.23
C ILE A 22 -6.67 7.50 -3.74
N PRO A 23 -7.67 8.26 -3.24
CA PRO A 23 -7.78 8.58 -1.82
C PRO A 23 -7.89 7.33 -0.93
N LEU A 24 -8.74 6.37 -1.33
CA LEU A 24 -8.88 5.12 -0.60
C LEU A 24 -7.56 4.32 -0.57
N GLN A 25 -6.85 4.27 -1.68
CA GLN A 25 -5.56 3.61 -1.78
C GLN A 25 -4.50 4.28 -0.88
N LEU A 26 -4.48 5.61 -0.82
CA LEU A 26 -3.59 6.37 0.06
C LEU A 26 -3.92 6.15 1.55
N GLU A 27 -5.21 6.11 1.90
CA GLU A 27 -5.65 5.78 3.26
C GLU A 27 -5.21 4.37 3.65
N LEU A 28 -5.43 3.38 2.76
CA LEU A 28 -4.99 2.00 2.98
C LEU A 28 -3.47 1.90 3.17
N TYR A 29 -2.66 2.62 2.36
CA TYR A 29 -1.21 2.65 2.55
C TYR A 29 -0.79 3.23 3.89
N SER A 30 -1.47 4.28 4.37
CA SER A 30 -1.23 4.86 5.69
C SER A 30 -1.51 3.86 6.81
N GLU A 31 -2.65 3.15 6.75
CA GLU A 31 -3.00 2.15 7.75
C GLU A 31 -2.04 0.94 7.74
N ILE A 32 -1.65 0.47 6.55
CA ILE A 32 -0.66 -0.61 6.42
C ILE A 32 0.69 -0.19 7.02
N ALA A 33 1.14 1.04 6.75
CA ALA A 33 2.39 1.54 7.32
C ALA A 33 2.35 1.64 8.86
N LYS A 34 1.19 2.02 9.44
CA LYS A 34 0.99 2.01 10.89
C LYS A 34 1.10 0.60 11.46
N LEU A 35 0.50 -0.40 10.79
CA LEU A 35 0.60 -1.80 11.20
C LEU A 35 2.05 -2.32 11.14
N HIS A 36 2.78 -2.03 10.06
CA HIS A 36 4.21 -2.37 9.96
C HIS A 36 5.03 -1.73 11.09
N LYS A 37 4.79 -0.45 11.38
CA LYS A 37 5.47 0.25 12.47
C LYS A 37 5.13 -0.36 13.84
N ALA A 38 3.87 -0.71 14.07
CA ALA A 38 3.45 -1.37 15.30
C ALA A 38 4.17 -2.71 15.47
N TYR A 39 4.22 -3.53 14.41
CA TYR A 39 4.92 -4.81 14.44
C TYR A 39 6.43 -4.65 14.71
N TYR A 40 7.08 -3.71 14.03
CA TYR A 40 8.48 -3.35 14.29
C TYR A 40 8.73 -3.03 15.76
N ASN A 41 7.89 -2.19 16.36
CA ASN A 41 8.04 -1.78 17.76
C ASN A 41 7.89 -2.96 18.72
N GLU A 42 6.95 -3.88 18.47
CA GLU A 42 6.78 -5.08 19.30
C GLU A 42 7.99 -6.02 19.20
N LEU A 43 8.60 -6.17 18.02
CA LEU A 43 9.85 -6.94 17.87
C LEU A 43 10.99 -6.31 18.66
N VAL A 44 11.18 -4.99 18.56
CA VAL A 44 12.22 -4.30 19.33
C VAL A 44 11.98 -4.44 20.83
N LYS A 45 10.73 -4.33 21.30
CA LYS A 45 10.37 -4.58 22.72
C LYS A 45 10.65 -6.01 23.16
N ALA A 46 10.48 -6.98 22.27
CA ALA A 46 10.76 -8.39 22.54
C ALA A 46 12.27 -8.71 22.58
N GLY A 47 13.13 -7.73 22.28
CA GLY A 47 14.59 -7.85 22.39
C GLY A 47 15.33 -8.07 21.08
N PHE A 48 14.63 -8.04 19.93
CA PHE A 48 15.30 -8.04 18.63
C PHE A 48 16.05 -6.72 18.42
N SER A 49 17.19 -6.78 17.71
CA SER A 49 17.87 -5.59 17.26
C SER A 49 17.03 -4.81 16.24
N LYS A 50 17.38 -3.55 16.02
CA LYS A 50 16.68 -2.71 15.05
C LYS A 50 16.82 -3.24 13.63
N GLU A 51 17.99 -3.78 13.26
CA GLU A 51 18.17 -4.40 11.95
C GLU A 51 17.33 -5.68 11.80
N GLU A 52 17.31 -6.56 12.79
CA GLU A 52 16.52 -7.80 12.76
C GLU A 52 15.02 -7.51 12.66
N ALA A 53 14.52 -6.59 13.49
CA ALA A 53 13.12 -6.19 13.46
C ALA A 53 12.71 -5.60 12.11
N LEU A 54 13.57 -4.77 11.50
CA LEU A 54 13.31 -4.20 10.18
C LEU A 54 13.28 -5.30 9.11
N HIS A 55 14.27 -6.20 9.12
CA HIS A 55 14.33 -7.32 8.18
C HIS A 55 13.07 -8.19 8.25
N ILE A 56 12.63 -8.55 9.47
CA ILE A 56 11.41 -9.34 9.67
C ILE A 56 10.18 -8.62 9.11
N VAL A 57 10.01 -7.33 9.40
CA VAL A 57 8.85 -6.55 8.90
C VAL A 57 8.87 -6.43 7.38
N THR A 58 10.04 -6.28 6.76
CA THR A 58 10.17 -6.23 5.29
C THR A 58 9.83 -7.57 4.64
N VAL A 59 10.18 -8.69 5.27
CA VAL A 59 9.94 -10.04 4.72
C VAL A 59 8.52 -10.55 5.02
N GLN A 60 7.99 -10.26 6.20
CA GLN A 60 6.80 -10.89 6.80
C GLN A 60 5.68 -9.90 7.16
N GLY A 61 5.82 -8.61 6.86
CA GLY A 61 4.79 -7.60 7.15
C GLY A 61 3.49 -7.85 6.38
N VAL A 62 2.49 -6.97 6.57
CA VAL A 62 1.12 -7.02 5.99
C VAL A 62 1.03 -7.10 4.45
N GLY A 63 2.16 -7.07 3.73
CA GLY A 63 2.24 -7.38 2.28
C GLY A 63 3.45 -8.24 1.90
N GLY A 64 4.20 -8.74 2.88
CA GLY A 64 5.33 -9.62 2.68
C GLY A 64 4.85 -11.07 2.59
N ASN A 65 5.09 -11.71 1.45
CA ASN A 65 4.75 -13.12 1.25
C ASN A 65 5.78 -14.08 1.90
N GLY A 66 6.55 -13.62 2.88
CA GLY A 66 7.68 -14.36 3.45
C GLY A 66 8.92 -14.41 2.54
N GLN A 67 8.90 -13.72 1.39
CA GLN A 67 10.06 -13.60 0.50
C GLN A 67 10.76 -12.26 0.73
N PRO A 68 12.09 -12.24 0.96
CA PRO A 68 12.83 -11.00 0.99
C PRO A 68 12.73 -10.28 -0.36
N SER A 69 12.51 -8.97 -0.31
CA SER A 69 12.74 -8.10 -1.46
C SER A 69 14.24 -8.09 -1.76
N ASN A 70 14.62 -8.66 -2.90
CA ASN A 70 16.00 -8.66 -3.42
C ASN A 70 16.52 -7.24 -3.65
#